data_AF-A0A401NZX3-F1
#
_entry.id   AF-A0A401NZX3-F1
#
_cell.length_a   1.000
_cell.length_b   1.000
_cell.length_c   1.000
_cell.angle_alpha   90.00
_cell.angle_beta   90.00
_cell.angle_gamma   90.00
#
_symmetry.space_group_name_H-M   'P 1'
#
loop_
_entity.id
_entity.type
_entity.pdbx_description
1 polymer ?
#
loop_
_entity_poly.entity_id
_entity_poly.type
_entity_poly.pdbx_seq_one_letter_code
_entity_poly.pdbx_strand_id
1 'polypeptide(L)'
;VDECELFQTGRLARLCVHSCVNTPGSYQCACPSGYNLLEDTRACEDINECTSNQHNCTREKICINIHGGFHCVRPECPKSRLNASYVKTSQFKCERNPCPMENKVCANAAYSITFHYLTLTSNLRTPRALFRMTSSRFTGDTMRFSIVGGVGQNHFSIQRSDRQTGELVLVHPIQGPATLEVEMEMTELSGKTVLTKHISKVTIFVSRYNF
;
A
#
# COMPACT_ATOMS: atom_id res chain seq x y z
N VAL A 1 29.01 31.20 -13.38
CA VAL A 1 28.99 30.34 -12.18
C VAL A 1 28.10 29.17 -12.52
N ASP A 2 28.42 27.96 -12.07
CA ASP A 2 27.50 26.83 -12.18
C ASP A 2 27.03 26.46 -10.77
N GLU A 3 25.85 26.96 -10.41
CA GLU A 3 25.23 26.72 -9.12
C GLU A 3 24.93 25.23 -8.92
N CYS A 4 24.63 24.49 -9.99
CA CYS A 4 24.36 23.06 -9.89
C CYS A 4 25.62 22.30 -9.47
N GLU A 5 26.78 22.60 -10.04
CA GLU A 5 28.06 21.96 -9.64
C GLU A 5 28.50 22.38 -8.24
N LEU A 6 28.30 23.65 -7.87
CA LEU A 6 28.68 24.19 -6.56
C LEU A 6 27.90 23.56 -5.40
N PHE A 7 26.59 23.34 -5.58
CA PHE A 7 25.74 22.75 -4.53
C PHE A 7 25.63 21.22 -4.59
N GLN A 8 26.23 20.56 -5.60
CA GLN A 8 26.33 19.09 -5.67
C GLN A 8 27.59 18.53 -4.97
N THR A 9 28.65 19.33 -4.82
CA THR A 9 29.97 18.84 -4.36
C THR A 9 30.37 19.28 -2.94
N GLY A 10 29.56 20.12 -2.28
CA GLY A 10 29.87 20.67 -0.95
C GLY A 10 28.99 20.15 0.18
N ARG A 11 29.47 20.24 1.42
CA ARG A 11 28.79 19.93 2.70
C ARG A 11 27.49 20.74 2.99
N LEU A 12 26.77 21.19 1.97
CA LEU A 12 25.53 21.97 2.06
C LEU A 12 24.32 21.16 1.62
N ALA A 13 23.13 21.59 2.07
CA ALA A 13 21.86 20.95 1.71
C ALA A 13 21.63 20.98 0.19
N ARG A 14 21.08 19.88 -0.34
CA ARG A 14 20.80 19.67 -1.77
C ARG A 14 19.94 20.82 -2.33
N LEU A 15 20.39 21.46 -3.41
CA LEU A 15 19.74 22.65 -4.00
C LEU A 15 18.35 22.38 -4.58
N CYS A 16 18.21 21.25 -5.29
CA CYS A 16 16.98 20.78 -5.92
C CYS A 16 16.67 19.36 -5.46
N VAL A 17 15.41 19.05 -5.18
CA VAL A 17 15.01 17.71 -4.73
C VAL A 17 15.31 16.63 -5.80
N HIS A 18 15.14 16.98 -7.08
CA HIS A 18 15.43 16.06 -8.20
C HIS A 18 16.59 16.55 -9.07
N SER A 19 16.32 17.37 -10.09
CA SER A 19 17.30 17.83 -11.09
C SER A 19 17.55 19.33 -10.98
N CYS A 20 18.79 19.75 -11.26
CA CYS A 20 19.21 21.14 -11.35
C CYS A 20 19.65 21.43 -12.78
N VAL A 21 19.16 22.52 -13.37
CA VAL A 21 19.51 23.01 -14.70
C VAL A 21 20.14 24.38 -14.53
N ASN A 22 21.42 24.50 -14.88
CA ASN A 22 22.12 25.77 -14.87
C ASN A 22 21.62 26.65 -16.03
N THR A 23 21.45 27.95 -15.77
CA THR A 23 20.96 28.92 -16.75
C THR A 23 21.81 30.19 -16.72
N PRO A 24 21.88 30.99 -17.80
CA PRO A 24 22.67 32.22 -17.76
C PRO A 24 22.17 33.19 -16.66
N GLY A 25 23.00 33.37 -15.62
CA GLY A 25 22.72 34.26 -14.49
C GLY A 25 21.89 33.66 -13.34
N SER A 26 21.50 32.38 -13.41
CA SER A 26 20.75 31.70 -12.33
C SER A 26 20.72 30.16 -12.53
N TYR A 27 19.90 29.45 -11.77
CA TYR A 27 19.58 28.04 -11.98
C TYR A 27 18.07 27.80 -11.89
N GLN A 28 17.63 26.64 -12.39
CA GLN A 28 16.25 26.18 -12.27
C GLN A 28 16.22 24.72 -11.82
N CYS A 29 15.33 24.39 -10.89
CA CYS A 29 15.08 22.99 -10.55
C CYS A 29 14.03 22.40 -11.48
N ALA A 30 14.15 21.10 -11.76
CA ALA A 30 13.20 20.36 -12.58
C ALA A 30 12.78 19.07 -11.88
N CYS A 31 11.49 18.76 -12.00
CA CYS A 31 10.87 17.55 -11.46
C CYS A 31 10.72 16.48 -12.56
N PRO A 32 10.74 15.20 -12.18
CA PRO A 32 10.51 14.12 -13.13
C PRO A 32 9.05 14.11 -13.60
N SER A 33 8.77 13.39 -14.69
CA SER A 33 7.40 13.19 -15.16
C SER A 33 6.48 12.64 -14.05
N GLY A 34 5.26 13.16 -13.98
CA GLY A 34 4.30 12.84 -12.91
C GLY A 34 4.43 13.73 -11.67
N TYR A 35 5.31 14.74 -11.68
CA TYR A 35 5.49 15.67 -10.58
C TYR A 35 5.51 17.12 -11.05
N ASN A 36 4.99 18.02 -10.22
CA ASN A 36 5.06 19.47 -10.39
C ASN A 36 6.11 20.08 -9.46
N LEU A 37 6.76 21.14 -9.93
CA LEU A 37 7.65 21.95 -9.09
C LEU A 37 6.79 22.81 -8.15
N LEU A 38 7.07 22.74 -6.86
CA LEU A 38 6.38 23.54 -5.83
C LEU A 38 6.76 25.03 -5.92
N GLU A 39 6.01 25.87 -5.21
CA GLU A 39 6.23 27.33 -5.16
C GLU A 39 7.63 27.71 -4.64
N ASP A 40 8.25 26.84 -3.84
CA ASP A 40 9.63 27.00 -3.37
C ASP A 40 10.68 26.84 -4.49
N THR A 41 10.25 26.46 -5.70
CA THR A 41 11.04 26.19 -6.90
C THR A 41 12.11 25.12 -6.73
N ARG A 42 11.99 24.27 -5.70
CA ARG A 42 13.03 23.29 -5.33
C ARG A 42 12.48 21.89 -5.06
N ALA A 43 11.29 21.80 -4.50
CA ALA A 43 10.63 20.55 -4.16
C ALA A 43 9.66 20.08 -5.25
N CYS A 44 9.46 18.77 -5.30
CA CYS A 44 8.57 18.13 -6.27
C CYS A 44 7.36 17.55 -5.54
N GLU A 45 6.18 17.89 -6.02
CA GLU A 45 4.92 17.33 -5.56
C GLU A 45 4.34 16.40 -6.63
N ASP A 46 3.83 15.26 -6.18
CA ASP A 46 3.17 14.29 -7.05
C ASP A 46 1.89 14.86 -7.66
N ILE A 47 1.69 14.64 -8.96
CA ILE A 47 0.46 15.03 -9.64
C ILE A 47 -0.60 13.98 -9.35
N ASN A 48 -1.70 14.36 -8.70
CA ASN A 48 -2.78 13.43 -8.46
C ASN A 48 -3.71 13.30 -9.68
N GLU A 49 -3.39 12.39 -10.61
CA GLU A 49 -4.16 12.24 -11.85
C GLU A 49 -5.59 11.79 -11.59
N CYS A 50 -5.84 11.08 -10.48
CA CYS A 50 -7.18 10.64 -10.07
C CYS A 50 -8.10 11.79 -9.69
N THR A 51 -7.59 12.83 -9.02
CA THR A 51 -8.39 14.02 -8.70
C THR A 51 -8.45 15.02 -9.84
N SER A 52 -7.39 15.09 -10.66
CA SER A 52 -7.32 16.00 -11.80
C SER A 52 -8.02 15.47 -13.06
N ASN A 53 -8.61 14.28 -13.02
CA ASN A 53 -9.17 13.56 -14.18
C ASN A 53 -8.16 13.40 -15.34
N GLN A 54 -6.87 13.30 -15.03
CA GLN A 54 -5.78 13.12 -16.00
C GLN A 54 -5.39 11.64 -16.13
N HIS A 55 -6.37 10.74 -16.00
CA HIS A 55 -6.17 9.30 -16.09
C HIS A 55 -7.01 8.69 -17.21
N ASN A 56 -6.57 7.54 -17.72
CA ASN A 56 -7.27 6.78 -18.77
C ASN A 56 -7.98 5.51 -18.24
N CYS A 57 -8.28 5.45 -16.94
CA CYS A 57 -9.03 4.34 -16.36
C CYS A 57 -10.41 4.17 -17.01
N THR A 58 -10.77 2.94 -17.35
CA THR A 58 -12.13 2.61 -17.82
C THR A 58 -13.15 2.78 -16.70
N ARG A 59 -14.44 2.98 -17.04
CA ARG A 59 -15.52 3.21 -16.06
C ARG A 59 -15.67 2.13 -14.98
N GLU A 60 -15.24 0.90 -15.28
CA GLU A 60 -15.31 -0.24 -14.35
C GLU A 60 -14.09 -0.35 -13.42
N LYS A 61 -13.03 0.43 -13.69
CA LYS A 61 -11.80 0.46 -12.92
C LYS A 61 -11.78 1.64 -11.97
N ILE A 62 -10.95 1.52 -10.96
CA ILE A 62 -10.77 2.49 -9.90
C ILE A 62 -9.41 3.12 -10.08
N CYS A 63 -9.36 4.44 -10.09
CA CYS A 63 -8.09 5.16 -10.12
C CYS A 63 -7.49 5.19 -8.71
N ILE A 64 -6.24 4.74 -8.59
CA ILE A 64 -5.41 4.85 -7.40
C ILE A 64 -4.22 5.73 -7.76
N ASN A 65 -4.11 6.88 -7.09
CA ASN A 65 -2.99 7.76 -7.28
C ASN A 65 -1.73 7.14 -6.68
N ILE A 66 -0.59 7.21 -7.36
CA ILE A 66 0.70 6.71 -6.89
C ILE A 66 1.80 7.74 -7.13
N HIS A 67 2.88 7.68 -6.35
CA HIS A 67 4.00 8.59 -6.56
C HIS A 67 4.62 8.43 -7.95
N GLY A 68 4.44 9.44 -8.79
CA GLY A 68 4.87 9.53 -10.18
C GLY A 68 3.87 9.01 -11.21
N GLY A 69 2.60 8.80 -10.83
CA GLY A 69 1.58 8.35 -11.77
C GLY A 69 0.29 7.85 -11.14
N PHE A 70 -0.46 7.03 -11.87
CA PHE A 70 -1.66 6.38 -11.35
C PHE A 70 -1.74 4.91 -11.77
N HIS A 71 -2.52 4.14 -11.02
CA HIS A 71 -2.91 2.78 -11.38
C HIS A 71 -4.42 2.63 -11.45
N CYS A 72 -4.88 1.95 -12.50
CA CYS A 72 -6.28 1.58 -12.65
C CYS A 72 -6.50 0.15 -12.16
N VAL A 73 -7.05 0.00 -10.96
CA VAL A 73 -7.26 -1.30 -10.32
C VAL A 73 -8.71 -1.76 -10.42
N ARG A 74 -8.92 -3.08 -10.40
CA ARG A 74 -10.26 -3.66 -10.34
C ARG A 74 -10.22 -4.84 -9.37
N PRO A 75 -10.42 -4.60 -8.07
CA PRO A 75 -10.43 -5.67 -7.08
C PRO A 75 -11.56 -6.66 -7.39
N GLU A 76 -11.17 -7.92 -7.59
CA GLU A 76 -12.07 -9.04 -7.85
C GLU A 76 -12.11 -9.98 -6.65
N CYS A 77 -13.30 -10.44 -6.30
CA CYS A 77 -13.43 -11.51 -5.31
C CYS A 77 -12.82 -12.81 -5.86
N PRO A 78 -12.20 -13.64 -5.01
CA PRO A 78 -11.66 -14.92 -5.45
C PRO A 78 -12.74 -15.74 -6.14
N LYS A 79 -12.40 -16.33 -7.30
CA LYS A 79 -13.26 -17.34 -7.93
C LYS A 79 -13.49 -18.48 -6.94
N SER A 80 -14.69 -19.07 -6.96
CA SER A 80 -15.07 -20.17 -6.05
C SER A 80 -13.97 -21.23 -6.05
N ARG A 81 -13.21 -21.27 -4.95
CA ARG A 81 -12.09 -22.18 -4.73
C ARG A 81 -12.41 -22.88 -3.41
N LEU A 82 -12.37 -24.21 -3.41
CA LEU A 82 -12.65 -25.03 -2.22
C LEU A 82 -14.08 -24.86 -1.66
N ASN A 83 -15.08 -24.67 -2.54
CA ASN A 83 -16.51 -24.54 -2.20
C ASN A 83 -16.86 -23.32 -1.33
N ALA A 84 -15.96 -22.34 -1.21
CA ALA A 84 -16.26 -21.02 -0.65
C ALA A 84 -16.54 -20.03 -1.80
N SER A 85 -17.75 -19.49 -1.84
CA SER A 85 -18.13 -18.42 -2.78
C SER A 85 -18.13 -17.07 -2.08
N TYR A 86 -17.65 -16.04 -2.78
CA TYR A 86 -17.59 -14.66 -2.29
C TYR A 86 -18.45 -13.75 -3.14
N VAL A 87 -19.09 -12.77 -2.50
CA VAL A 87 -19.83 -11.69 -3.14
C VAL A 87 -19.15 -10.36 -2.86
N LYS A 88 -19.16 -9.47 -3.85
CA LYS A 88 -18.61 -8.11 -3.72
C LYS A 88 -19.62 -7.24 -2.97
N THR A 89 -19.32 -6.88 -1.73
CA THR A 89 -20.19 -6.05 -0.88
C THR A 89 -19.84 -4.56 -0.95
N SER A 90 -18.62 -4.24 -1.37
CA SER A 90 -18.19 -2.89 -1.68
C SER A 90 -17.13 -2.92 -2.79
N GLN A 91 -16.82 -1.75 -3.33
CA GLN A 91 -15.75 -1.54 -4.31
C GLN A 91 -14.42 -2.24 -3.92
N PHE A 92 -14.10 -2.30 -2.62
CA PHE A 92 -12.87 -2.88 -2.06
C PHE A 92 -13.11 -3.99 -1.03
N LYS A 93 -14.32 -4.58 -0.98
CA LYS A 93 -14.66 -5.59 0.01
C LYS A 93 -15.44 -6.76 -0.60
N CYS A 94 -15.04 -7.96 -0.23
CA CYS A 94 -15.76 -9.19 -0.49
C CYS A 94 -16.15 -9.85 0.82
N GLU A 95 -17.35 -10.45 0.85
CA GLU A 95 -17.82 -11.27 1.97
C GLU A 95 -18.18 -12.67 1.46
N ARG A 96 -17.90 -13.67 2.28
CA ARG A 96 -18.19 -15.07 1.99
C ARG A 96 -19.68 -15.32 2.14
N ASN A 97 -20.28 -15.98 1.16
CA ASN A 97 -21.66 -16.46 1.30
C ASN A 97 -21.75 -17.53 2.39
N PRO A 98 -22.95 -17.80 2.94
CA PRO A 98 -23.18 -18.91 3.84
C PRO A 98 -22.63 -20.22 3.27
N CYS A 99 -21.88 -20.96 4.09
CA CYS A 99 -21.30 -22.23 3.67
C CYS A 99 -22.38 -23.31 3.58
N PRO A 100 -22.32 -24.20 2.57
CA PRO A 100 -23.15 -25.41 2.54
C PRO A 100 -22.94 -26.27 3.79
N MET A 101 -23.98 -27.01 4.19
CA MET A 101 -24.01 -27.84 5.41
C MET A 101 -22.72 -28.67 5.56
N GLU A 102 -22.08 -28.54 6.73
CA GLU A 102 -20.86 -29.26 7.16
C GLU A 102 -19.59 -29.11 6.30
N ASN A 103 -19.53 -28.15 5.38
CA ASN A 103 -18.30 -27.90 4.65
C ASN A 103 -17.25 -27.18 5.52
N LYS A 104 -16.44 -27.96 6.24
CA LYS A 104 -15.34 -27.46 7.09
C LYS A 104 -14.32 -26.62 6.32
N VAL A 105 -14.11 -26.90 5.04
CA VAL A 105 -13.18 -26.14 4.21
C VAL A 105 -13.71 -24.72 3.96
N CYS A 106 -14.98 -24.60 3.60
CA CYS A 106 -15.64 -23.30 3.46
C CYS A 106 -15.67 -22.56 4.80
N ALA A 107 -16.02 -23.24 5.90
CA ALA A 107 -16.11 -22.63 7.23
C ALA A 107 -14.75 -22.03 7.68
N ASN A 108 -13.65 -22.71 7.36
CA ASN A 108 -12.29 -22.26 7.66
C ASN A 108 -11.75 -21.16 6.73
N ALA A 109 -12.44 -20.86 5.62
CA ALA A 109 -12.05 -19.76 4.75
C ALA A 109 -12.23 -18.40 5.44
N ALA A 110 -11.65 -17.34 4.89
CA ALA A 110 -11.86 -15.99 5.40
C ALA A 110 -13.33 -15.56 5.20
N TYR A 111 -13.95 -15.00 6.23
CA TYR A 111 -15.30 -14.44 6.13
C TYR A 111 -15.31 -13.19 5.25
N SER A 112 -14.32 -12.30 5.38
CA SER A 112 -14.20 -11.13 4.50
C SER A 112 -12.80 -10.96 3.96
N ILE A 113 -12.72 -10.41 2.75
CA ILE A 113 -11.48 -10.01 2.08
C ILE A 113 -11.58 -8.54 1.74
N THR A 114 -10.61 -7.76 2.19
CA THR A 114 -10.53 -6.31 1.97
C THR A 114 -9.29 -5.98 1.17
N PHE A 115 -9.42 -5.07 0.20
CA PHE A 115 -8.32 -4.65 -0.67
C PHE A 115 -7.86 -3.26 -0.26
N HIS A 116 -6.56 -3.11 -0.06
CA HIS A 116 -5.92 -1.86 0.36
C HIS A 116 -4.80 -1.53 -0.60
N TYR A 117 -4.64 -0.24 -0.89
CA TYR A 117 -3.61 0.25 -1.79
C TYR A 117 -2.80 1.31 -1.05
N LEU A 118 -1.49 1.10 -0.97
CA LEU A 118 -0.56 2.01 -0.31
C LEU A 118 0.48 2.49 -1.32
N THR A 119 0.92 3.72 -1.11
CA THR A 119 1.96 4.35 -1.91
C THR A 119 3.13 4.69 -1.00
N LEU A 120 4.33 4.27 -1.40
CA LEU A 120 5.56 4.51 -0.66
C LEU A 120 6.59 5.14 -1.59
N THR A 121 7.47 5.96 -1.03
CA THR A 121 8.69 6.38 -1.69
C THR A 121 9.77 5.31 -1.56
N SER A 122 10.74 5.31 -2.47
CA SER A 122 11.87 4.38 -2.42
C SER A 122 12.73 4.59 -1.17
N ASN A 123 13.28 3.51 -0.62
CA ASN A 123 14.26 3.52 0.46
C ASN A 123 13.78 4.23 1.74
N LEU A 124 12.48 4.09 2.05
CA LEU A 124 11.94 4.52 3.32
C LEU A 124 12.74 3.95 4.50
N ARG A 125 12.96 4.80 5.51
CA ARG A 125 13.61 4.40 6.77
C ARG A 125 12.78 3.32 7.47
N THR A 126 13.46 2.29 7.96
CA THR A 126 12.88 1.18 8.71
C THR A 126 13.41 1.17 10.15
N PRO A 127 12.63 0.65 11.13
CA PRO A 127 11.27 0.12 10.98
C PRO A 127 10.21 1.22 10.80
N ARG A 128 9.15 0.94 10.02
CA ARG A 128 8.03 1.88 9.83
C ARG A 128 6.69 1.16 9.75
N ALA A 129 5.75 1.54 10.61
CA ALA A 129 4.37 1.07 10.52
C ALA A 129 3.69 1.69 9.28
N LEU A 130 3.07 0.85 8.45
CA LEU A 130 2.47 1.25 7.18
C LEU A 130 0.94 1.11 7.16
N PHE A 131 0.44 0.05 7.78
CA PHE A 131 -0.97 -0.30 7.73
C PHE A 131 -1.40 -0.92 9.04
N ARG A 132 -2.63 -0.65 9.46
CA ARG A 132 -3.20 -1.18 10.70
C ARG A 132 -4.47 -1.94 10.35
N MET A 133 -4.57 -3.16 10.85
CA MET A 133 -5.78 -3.95 10.76
C MET A 133 -6.37 -4.05 12.17
N THR A 134 -7.57 -3.52 12.35
CA THR A 134 -8.28 -3.47 13.63
C THR A 134 -9.68 -4.06 13.50
N SER A 135 -10.21 -4.63 14.58
CA SER A 135 -11.61 -5.08 14.65
C SER A 135 -12.35 -4.35 15.75
N SER A 136 -13.46 -3.70 15.38
CA SER A 136 -14.37 -3.01 16.32
C SER A 136 -15.45 -3.93 16.89
N ARG A 137 -15.67 -5.11 16.30
CA ARG A 137 -16.64 -6.11 16.75
C ARG A 137 -15.89 -7.36 17.15
N PHE A 138 -15.45 -7.36 18.40
CA PHE A 138 -14.69 -8.44 19.00
C PHE A 138 -15.57 -9.14 20.04
N THR A 139 -15.95 -10.37 19.75
CA THR A 139 -16.72 -11.24 20.65
C THR A 139 -15.88 -12.39 21.18
N GLY A 140 -14.71 -12.66 20.57
CA GLY A 140 -13.74 -13.64 21.03
C GLY A 140 -12.86 -13.18 22.20
N ASP A 141 -11.95 -14.06 22.61
CA ASP A 141 -11.01 -13.83 23.71
C ASP A 141 -9.65 -13.33 23.22
N THR A 142 -9.24 -13.74 22.01
CA THR A 142 -7.91 -13.42 21.47
C THR A 142 -7.93 -13.24 19.96
N MET A 143 -7.19 -12.25 19.47
CA MET A 143 -6.88 -12.12 18.04
C MET A 143 -5.54 -12.78 17.70
N ARG A 144 -5.38 -13.22 16.46
CA ARG A 144 -4.08 -13.60 15.89
C ARG A 144 -3.90 -12.89 14.56
N PHE A 145 -2.71 -12.37 14.34
CA PHE A 145 -2.33 -11.67 13.12
C PHE A 145 -1.16 -12.41 12.48
N SER A 146 -1.25 -12.70 11.19
CA SER A 146 -0.19 -13.37 10.43
C SER A 146 -0.12 -12.88 8.99
N ILE A 147 1.08 -12.87 8.41
CA ILE A 147 1.25 -12.72 6.96
C ILE A 147 1.10 -14.13 6.38
N VAL A 148 0.12 -14.33 5.51
CA VAL A 148 -0.23 -15.65 4.96
C VAL A 148 0.26 -15.85 3.53
N GLY A 149 0.73 -14.78 2.89
CA GLY A 149 1.33 -14.85 1.57
C GLY A 149 1.58 -13.48 0.96
N GLY A 150 1.98 -13.50 -0.31
CA GLY A 150 2.21 -12.31 -1.12
C GLY A 150 3.65 -12.17 -1.61
N VAL A 151 3.82 -11.33 -2.63
CA VAL A 151 5.12 -11.02 -3.23
C VAL A 151 5.85 -9.97 -2.38
N GLY A 152 7.02 -10.34 -1.87
CA GLY A 152 7.88 -9.46 -1.07
C GLY A 152 7.54 -9.40 0.43
N GLN A 153 6.82 -10.40 0.94
CA GLN A 153 6.47 -10.56 2.36
C GLN A 153 7.68 -10.48 3.33
N ASN A 154 8.88 -10.82 2.86
CA ASN A 154 10.15 -10.75 3.58
C ASN A 154 10.61 -9.32 3.94
N HIS A 155 10.04 -8.30 3.30
CA HIS A 155 10.28 -6.89 3.69
C HIS A 155 9.44 -6.46 4.89
N PHE A 156 8.48 -7.28 5.31
CA PHE A 156 7.47 -6.90 6.28
C PHE A 156 7.46 -7.84 7.48
N SER A 157 7.05 -7.29 8.60
CA SER A 157 6.69 -8.04 9.79
C SER A 157 5.34 -7.57 10.30
N ILE A 158 4.70 -8.36 11.14
CA ILE A 158 3.53 -7.93 11.88
C ILE A 158 3.92 -7.61 13.31
N GLN A 159 3.55 -6.42 13.76
CA GLN A 159 3.67 -6.01 15.16
C GLN A 159 2.27 -5.82 15.74
N ARG A 160 2.07 -6.14 17.02
CA ARG A 160 0.79 -5.91 17.70
C ARG A 160 0.88 -4.59 18.46
N SER A 161 0.01 -3.63 18.14
CA SER A 161 -0.11 -2.40 18.93
C SER A 161 -0.88 -2.66 20.22
N ASP A 162 -1.96 -3.43 20.11
CA ASP A 162 -2.88 -3.74 21.21
C ASP A 162 -3.53 -5.11 20.99
N ARG A 163 -4.56 -5.46 21.79
CA ARG A 163 -5.24 -6.76 21.69
C ARG A 163 -6.05 -6.92 20.41
N GLN A 164 -6.51 -5.84 19.81
CA GLN A 164 -7.43 -5.78 18.67
C GLN A 164 -6.79 -5.25 17.38
N THR A 165 -5.56 -4.73 17.45
CA THR A 165 -4.87 -4.07 16.34
C THR A 165 -3.53 -4.74 16.03
N GLY A 166 -3.39 -5.19 14.79
CA GLY A 166 -2.13 -5.65 14.20
C GLY A 166 -1.64 -4.67 13.14
N GLU A 167 -0.34 -4.39 13.13
CA GLU A 167 0.30 -3.45 12.21
C GLU A 167 1.23 -4.17 11.25
N LEU A 168 1.12 -3.84 9.96
CA LEU A 168 2.13 -4.18 8.97
C LEU A 168 3.28 -3.19 9.10
N VAL A 169 4.46 -3.71 9.42
CA VAL A 169 5.66 -2.91 9.65
C VAL A 169 6.69 -3.27 8.59
N LEU A 170 7.15 -2.26 7.86
CA LEU A 170 8.30 -2.36 6.96
C LEU A 170 9.56 -2.51 7.80
N VAL A 171 10.26 -3.63 7.65
CA VAL A 171 11.50 -3.94 8.39
C VAL A 171 12.74 -3.82 7.51
N HIS A 172 12.61 -4.07 6.22
CA HIS A 172 13.69 -3.88 5.24
C HIS A 172 13.32 -2.81 4.23
N PRO A 173 14.21 -1.84 3.93
CA PRO A 173 13.94 -0.83 2.92
C PRO A 173 13.70 -1.49 1.55
N ILE A 174 12.89 -0.83 0.72
CA ILE A 174 12.57 -1.30 -0.62
C ILE A 174 13.06 -0.28 -1.63
N GLN A 175 13.87 -0.74 -2.57
CA GLN A 175 14.24 0.07 -3.73
C GLN A 175 13.14 -0.04 -4.78
N GLY A 176 12.61 1.10 -5.24
CA GLY A 176 11.64 1.14 -6.32
C GLY A 176 12.29 1.35 -7.69
N PRO A 177 11.51 1.30 -8.79
CA PRO A 177 10.07 1.07 -8.81
C PRO A 177 9.72 -0.39 -8.54
N ALA A 178 8.77 -0.65 -7.64
CA ALA A 178 8.35 -2.01 -7.30
C ALA A 178 6.87 -2.04 -6.90
N THR A 179 6.21 -3.16 -7.21
CA THR A 179 4.85 -3.45 -6.75
C THR A 179 4.90 -4.71 -5.90
N LEU A 180 4.45 -4.59 -4.65
CA LEU A 180 4.42 -5.68 -3.68
C LEU A 180 2.98 -5.97 -3.33
N GLU A 181 2.71 -7.22 -2.99
CA GLU A 181 1.39 -7.64 -2.53
C GLU A 181 1.59 -8.42 -1.25
N VAL A 182 0.89 -8.05 -0.18
CA VAL A 182 0.98 -8.73 1.12
C VAL A 182 -0.42 -9.11 1.57
N GLU A 183 -0.61 -10.38 1.91
CA GLU A 183 -1.87 -10.87 2.46
C GLU A 183 -1.73 -11.03 3.97
N MET A 184 -2.45 -10.18 4.70
CA MET A 184 -2.54 -10.25 6.16
C MET A 184 -3.81 -10.98 6.55
N GLU A 185 -3.71 -11.93 7.47
CA GLU A 185 -4.83 -12.64 8.08
C GLU A 185 -5.01 -12.17 9.53
N MET A 186 -6.23 -11.74 9.86
CA MET A 186 -6.72 -11.56 11.23
C MET A 186 -7.63 -12.75 11.56
N THR A 187 -7.26 -13.54 12.55
CA THR A 187 -8.06 -14.66 13.05
C THR A 187 -8.60 -14.34 14.44
N GLU A 188 -9.92 -14.37 14.59
CA GLU A 188 -10.59 -14.24 15.88
C GLU A 188 -10.78 -15.61 16.53
N LEU A 189 -10.39 -15.72 17.80
CA LEU A 189 -10.37 -16.96 18.56
C LEU A 189 -11.16 -16.83 19.86
N SER A 190 -11.89 -17.88 20.23
CA SER A 190 -12.33 -18.11 21.62
C SER A 190 -11.71 -19.40 22.12
N GLY A 191 -10.86 -19.29 23.14
CA GLY A 191 -9.93 -20.36 23.53
C GLY A 191 -9.06 -20.86 22.36
N LYS A 192 -9.29 -22.11 21.93
CA LYS A 192 -8.59 -22.74 20.78
C LYS A 192 -9.43 -22.75 19.49
N THR A 193 -10.67 -22.28 19.54
CA THR A 193 -11.61 -22.36 18.41
C THR A 193 -11.53 -21.09 17.58
N VAL A 194 -11.43 -21.24 16.26
CA VAL A 194 -11.50 -20.14 15.31
C VAL A 194 -12.96 -19.73 15.12
N LEU A 195 -13.28 -18.47 15.44
CA LEU A 195 -14.62 -17.91 15.26
C LEU A 195 -14.80 -17.36 13.85
N THR A 196 -13.87 -16.51 13.43
CA THR A 196 -13.89 -15.89 12.10
C THR A 196 -12.47 -15.50 11.67
N LYS A 197 -12.32 -15.26 10.37
CA LYS A 197 -11.08 -14.83 9.73
C LYS A 197 -11.35 -13.69 8.77
N HIS A 198 -10.45 -12.72 8.75
CA HIS A 198 -10.49 -11.60 7.83
C HIS A 198 -9.15 -11.48 7.13
N ILE A 199 -9.17 -11.30 5.81
CA ILE A 199 -7.97 -11.07 5.02
C ILE A 199 -7.94 -9.61 4.58
N SER A 200 -6.80 -8.97 4.77
CA SER A 200 -6.46 -7.69 4.14
C SER A 200 -5.37 -7.93 3.12
N LYS A 201 -5.72 -7.77 1.84
CA LYS A 201 -4.77 -7.77 0.72
C LYS A 201 -4.26 -6.36 0.55
N VAL A 202 -2.99 -6.13 0.84
CA VAL A 202 -2.34 -4.84 0.77
C VAL A 202 -1.42 -4.82 -0.45
N THR A 203 -1.81 -4.08 -1.48
CA THR A 203 -0.96 -3.80 -2.64
C THR A 203 -0.19 -2.51 -2.37
N ILE A 204 1.13 -2.58 -2.48
CA ILE A 204 2.04 -1.49 -2.15
C ILE A 204 2.80 -1.10 -3.42
N PHE A 205 2.63 0.15 -3.84
CA PHE A 205 3.35 0.75 -4.95
C PHE A 205 4.52 1.56 -4.39
N VAL A 206 5.75 1.13 -4.70
CA VAL A 206 6.97 1.82 -4.32
C VAL A 206 7.47 2.62 -5.51
N SER A 207 7.55 3.93 -5.33
CA SER A 207 7.98 4.85 -6.38
C SER A 207 9.46 4.69 -6.71
N ARG A 208 9.88 5.20 -7.86
CA ARG A 208 11.30 5.21 -8.26
C ARG A 208 12.16 6.11 -7.35
N TYR A 209 11.57 7.13 -6.74
CA TYR A 209 12.28 8.20 -6.04
C TYR A 209 12.01 8.16 -4.54
N ASN A 210 12.90 8.76 -3.74
CA ASN A 210 12.79 8.75 -2.27
C ASN A 210 12.22 10.05 -1.68
N PHE A 211 11.71 10.93 -2.53
CA PHE A 211 11.12 12.21 -2.18
C PHE A 211 9.62 12.23 -2.48
#